data_AF-A0A4V0WXW1-F1
#
_entry.id   AF-A0A4V0WXW1-F1
#
_cell.length_a   1.000
_cell.length_b   1.000
_cell.length_c   1.000
_cell.angle_alpha   90.00
_cell.angle_beta   90.00
_cell.angle_gamma   90.00
#
_symmetry.space_group_name_H-M   'P 1'
#
loop_
_entity.id
_entity.type
_entity.pdbx_description
1 polymer ?
#
loop_
_entity_poly.entity_id
_entity_poly.type
_entity_poly.pdbx_seq_one_letter_code
_entity_poly.pdbx_strand_id
1 'polypeptide(L)'
;MLVPGSVRIPISLANQAGLLGKTSGVELPMELRAQLLNSETGEVVIADMIAKKHDANIDPPYWPFRADIASAGIYSLVVEGGSQDGAGVQILDPAAVSIPLIGTPLPGFDTPTTSDSRGVNPLCTRNPEPCPLHDITLNEALKLGKPIAYLVGTPAHCQTGTCSPALDALLSMREVVGDRLTMLHAEIYTDDTATIVAPAVEALNMTYEPALFITDAKGVLVERFDAIFDAVEITEAFTTLGVL
;
A
#
# COMPACT_ATOMS: atom_id res chain seq x y z
N MET A 1 -4.97 -6.66 3.18
CA MET A 1 -5.72 -7.48 4.19
C MET A 1 -5.27 -7.10 5.59
N LEU A 2 -6.19 -6.86 6.51
CA LEU A 2 -5.88 -6.31 7.84
C LEU A 2 -5.95 -7.40 8.93
N VAL A 3 -5.07 -7.33 9.91
CA VAL A 3 -4.96 -8.25 11.07
C VAL A 3 -4.82 -7.42 12.35
N PRO A 4 -5.00 -8.01 13.55
CA PRO A 4 -4.80 -7.29 14.80
C PRO A 4 -3.42 -6.67 14.91
N GLY A 5 -3.35 -5.49 15.53
CA GLY A 5 -2.14 -4.66 15.62
C GLY A 5 -2.38 -3.25 15.08
N SER A 6 -1.31 -2.63 14.60
CA SER A 6 -1.38 -1.30 13.99
C SER A 6 -1.94 -1.40 12.58
N VAL A 7 -3.12 -0.82 12.38
CA VAL A 7 -3.91 -0.95 11.16
C VAL A 7 -4.04 0.41 10.49
N ARG A 8 -3.84 0.44 9.17
CA ARG A 8 -4.07 1.60 8.30
C ARG A 8 -5.36 1.39 7.50
N ILE A 9 -6.27 2.37 7.59
CA ILE A 9 -7.61 2.35 7.01
C ILE A 9 -7.77 3.60 6.12
N PRO A 10 -7.29 3.56 4.87
CA PRO A 10 -7.50 4.65 3.93
C PRO A 10 -8.96 4.69 3.46
N ILE A 11 -9.57 5.86 3.54
CA ILE A 11 -10.91 6.08 2.98
C ILE A 11 -10.92 7.26 2.01
N SER A 12 -11.75 7.17 0.97
CA SER A 12 -12.13 8.31 0.12
C SER A 12 -13.61 8.59 0.31
N LEU A 13 -14.00 9.85 0.15
CA LEU A 13 -15.40 10.25 0.29
C LEU A 13 -16.15 10.06 -1.03
N ALA A 14 -17.42 9.70 -0.94
CA ALA A 14 -18.33 9.54 -2.07
C ALA A 14 -19.70 10.13 -1.74
N ASN A 15 -20.44 10.52 -2.78
CA ASN A 15 -21.87 10.84 -2.70
C ASN A 15 -22.66 10.02 -3.73
N GLN A 16 -23.93 10.36 -3.96
CA GLN A 16 -24.77 9.66 -4.94
C GLN A 16 -24.25 9.74 -6.39
N ALA A 17 -23.41 10.72 -6.72
CA ALA A 17 -22.79 10.87 -8.03
C ALA A 17 -21.46 10.12 -8.18
N GLY A 18 -20.93 9.55 -7.09
CA GLY A 18 -19.69 8.78 -7.07
C GLY A 18 -18.63 9.35 -6.13
N LEU A 19 -17.37 8.96 -6.37
CA LEU A 19 -16.22 9.40 -5.59
C LEU A 19 -16.00 10.91 -5.74
N LEU A 20 -15.66 11.57 -4.62
CA LEU A 20 -15.41 13.00 -4.57
C LEU A 20 -13.93 13.28 -4.81
N GLY A 21 -13.62 13.88 -5.96
CA GLY A 21 -12.28 14.34 -6.34
C GLY A 21 -12.28 15.78 -6.81
N LYS A 22 -11.20 16.20 -7.48
CA LYS A 22 -10.98 17.57 -7.99
C LYS A 22 -12.11 18.07 -8.90
N THR A 23 -12.76 17.17 -9.63
CA THR A 23 -13.83 17.50 -10.59
C THR A 23 -15.23 17.47 -9.98
N SER A 24 -15.36 17.08 -8.71
CA SER A 24 -16.67 16.95 -8.04
C SER A 24 -17.36 18.27 -7.74
N GLY A 25 -16.61 19.39 -7.72
CA GLY A 25 -17.11 20.70 -7.31
C GLY A 25 -17.44 20.80 -5.81
N VAL A 26 -17.04 19.79 -5.02
CA VAL A 26 -17.20 19.75 -3.57
C VAL A 26 -15.89 20.13 -2.90
N GLU A 27 -15.93 21.07 -1.95
CA GLU A 27 -14.79 21.37 -1.09
C GLU A 27 -14.62 20.24 -0.07
N LEU A 28 -13.47 19.56 -0.11
CA LEU A 28 -13.16 18.42 0.74
C LEU A 28 -12.37 18.85 1.98
N PRO A 29 -12.70 18.32 3.17
CA PRO A 29 -12.09 18.77 4.42
C PRO A 29 -10.61 18.37 4.51
N MET A 30 -9.80 19.19 5.17
CA MET A 30 -8.38 18.87 5.39
C MET A 30 -8.17 17.72 6.39
N GLU A 31 -9.15 17.50 7.27
CA GLU A 31 -9.12 16.44 8.27
C GLU A 31 -10.50 15.80 8.36
N LEU A 32 -10.52 14.49 8.62
CA LEU A 32 -11.73 13.76 8.99
C LEU A 32 -11.62 13.28 10.42
N ARG A 33 -12.76 13.33 11.12
CA ARG A 33 -12.95 12.73 12.44
C ARG A 33 -13.81 11.49 12.30
N ALA A 34 -13.48 10.44 13.04
CA ALA A 34 -14.24 9.20 13.02
C ALA A 34 -14.20 8.50 14.37
N GLN A 35 -15.13 7.56 14.53
CA GLN A 35 -15.12 6.55 15.58
C GLN A 35 -15.04 5.17 14.94
N LEU A 36 -14.41 4.23 15.64
CA LEU A 36 -14.41 2.82 15.25
C LEU A 36 -15.32 2.05 16.19
N LEU A 37 -16.35 1.43 15.64
CA LEU A 37 -17.30 0.61 16.37
C LEU A 37 -17.10 -0.86 16.05
N ASN A 38 -17.29 -1.75 17.01
CA ASN A 38 -17.44 -3.17 16.73
C ASN A 38 -18.83 -3.41 16.11
N SER A 39 -18.88 -3.96 14.90
CA SER A 39 -20.14 -4.08 14.13
C SER A 39 -21.12 -5.09 14.71
N GLU A 40 -20.66 -6.05 15.52
CA GLU A 40 -21.53 -7.06 16.13
C GLU A 40 -22.18 -6.56 17.43
N THR A 41 -21.41 -5.83 18.24
CA THR A 41 -21.84 -5.38 19.59
C THR A 41 -22.33 -3.95 19.63
N GLY A 42 -21.94 -3.12 18.64
CA GLY A 42 -22.16 -1.68 18.64
C GLY A 42 -21.25 -0.91 19.62
N GLU A 43 -20.30 -1.58 20.27
CA GLU A 43 -19.35 -0.94 21.18
C GLU A 43 -18.41 0.01 20.44
N VAL A 44 -18.20 1.21 20.98
CA VAL A 44 -17.18 2.14 20.50
C VAL A 44 -15.81 1.65 20.99
N VAL A 45 -15.01 1.13 20.06
CA VAL A 45 -13.67 0.60 20.32
C VAL A 45 -12.64 1.73 20.34
N ILE A 46 -12.83 2.75 19.48
CA ILE A 46 -12.03 3.97 19.45
C ILE A 46 -12.97 5.17 19.24
N ALA A 47 -12.96 6.11 20.20
CA ALA A 47 -13.94 7.18 20.27
C ALA A 47 -13.55 8.48 19.56
N ASP A 48 -12.25 8.71 19.29
CA ASP A 48 -11.78 9.88 18.55
C ASP A 48 -10.59 9.46 17.68
N MET A 49 -10.82 9.43 16.38
CA MET A 49 -9.81 9.18 15.37
C MET A 49 -9.74 10.39 14.45
N ILE A 50 -8.54 10.81 14.09
CA ILE A 50 -8.31 11.90 13.15
C ILE A 50 -7.41 11.39 12.03
N ALA A 51 -7.78 11.67 10.79
CA ALA A 51 -6.92 11.47 9.64
C ALA A 51 -6.83 12.76 8.83
N LYS A 52 -5.64 13.06 8.32
CA LYS A 52 -5.41 14.20 7.43
C LYS A 52 -5.67 13.79 5.99
N LYS A 53 -6.02 14.77 5.15
CA LYS A 53 -6.22 14.56 3.72
C LYS A 53 -4.88 14.35 3.03
N HIS A 54 -4.81 13.32 2.20
CA HIS A 54 -3.72 13.02 1.29
C HIS A 54 -4.21 13.18 -0.17
N ASP A 55 -3.51 14.03 -0.92
CA ASP A 55 -3.83 14.37 -2.31
C ASP A 55 -2.58 14.61 -3.18
N ALA A 56 -1.40 14.17 -2.71
CA ALA A 56 -0.14 14.34 -3.42
C ALA A 56 -0.09 13.43 -4.66
N ASN A 57 -0.44 14.00 -5.82
CA ASN A 57 -0.59 13.30 -7.10
C ASN A 57 -1.62 12.15 -7.06
N ILE A 58 -2.64 12.28 -6.21
CA ILE A 58 -3.73 11.31 -6.08
C ILE A 58 -5.08 12.04 -6.20
N ASP A 59 -5.99 11.44 -6.96
CA ASP A 59 -7.39 11.88 -7.11
C ASP A 59 -8.28 10.66 -7.35
N PRO A 60 -9.39 10.47 -6.60
CA PRO A 60 -9.83 11.28 -5.46
C PRO A 60 -8.85 11.23 -4.28
N PRO A 61 -8.82 12.24 -3.40
CA PRO A 61 -8.01 12.21 -2.19
C PRO A 61 -8.49 11.13 -1.22
N TYR A 62 -7.66 10.85 -0.22
CA TYR A 62 -7.98 9.89 0.82
C TYR A 62 -7.51 10.35 2.21
N TRP A 63 -8.02 9.70 3.24
CA TRP A 63 -7.70 9.96 4.65
C TRP A 63 -7.29 8.63 5.31
N PRO A 64 -5.98 8.40 5.56
CA PRO A 64 -5.48 7.16 6.14
C PRO A 64 -5.62 7.19 7.67
N PHE A 65 -6.76 6.70 8.17
CA PHE A 65 -6.92 6.48 9.60
C PHE A 65 -5.95 5.40 10.07
N ARG A 66 -5.32 5.61 11.22
CA ARG A 66 -4.49 4.61 11.89
C ARG A 66 -5.06 4.27 13.25
N ALA A 67 -5.08 2.98 13.58
CA ALA A 67 -5.66 2.46 14.80
C ALA A 67 -4.92 1.18 15.24
N ASP A 68 -4.71 1.04 16.56
CA ASP A 68 -4.29 -0.24 17.12
C ASP A 68 -5.53 -1.05 17.49
N ILE A 69 -5.79 -2.12 16.73
CA ILE A 69 -6.99 -2.97 16.90
C ILE A 69 -6.57 -4.31 17.49
N ALA A 70 -7.04 -4.61 18.70
CA ALA A 70 -6.54 -5.73 19.49
C ALA A 70 -7.06 -7.11 19.06
N SER A 71 -8.13 -7.20 18.27
CA SER A 71 -8.82 -8.46 18.01
C SER A 71 -9.34 -8.54 16.59
N ALA A 72 -9.44 -9.77 16.09
CA ALA A 72 -10.12 -10.03 14.82
C ALA A 72 -11.62 -9.77 14.97
N GLY A 73 -12.27 -9.34 13.89
CA GLY A 73 -13.68 -8.98 13.89
C GLY A 73 -14.05 -8.06 12.74
N ILE A 74 -15.34 -7.72 12.69
CA ILE A 74 -15.87 -6.73 11.76
C ILE A 74 -16.14 -5.46 12.55
N TYR A 75 -15.59 -4.36 12.04
CA TYR A 75 -15.71 -3.04 12.62
C TYR A 75 -16.35 -2.09 11.60
N SER A 76 -16.91 -0.99 12.11
CA SER A 76 -17.40 0.10 11.30
C SER A 76 -16.66 1.38 11.64
N LEU A 77 -16.04 1.99 10.64
CA LEU A 77 -15.47 3.33 10.72
C LEU A 77 -16.57 4.35 10.41
N VAL A 78 -17.07 5.00 11.45
CA VAL A 78 -18.14 6.01 11.36
C VAL A 78 -17.50 7.39 11.31
N VAL A 79 -17.50 8.00 10.14
CA VAL A 79 -16.96 9.35 9.90
C VAL A 79 -18.00 10.40 10.25
N GLU A 80 -17.59 11.47 10.95
CA GLU A 80 -18.46 12.60 11.26
C GLU A 80 -19.07 13.22 9.98
N GLY A 81 -20.39 13.42 9.96
CA GLY A 81 -21.12 13.92 8.79
C GLY A 81 -21.39 12.88 7.69
N GLY A 82 -20.87 11.65 7.83
CA GLY A 82 -21.14 10.52 6.94
C GLY A 82 -22.35 9.67 7.36
N SER A 83 -22.51 8.52 6.69
CA SER A 83 -23.51 7.51 7.08
C SER A 83 -23.20 6.96 8.47
N GLN A 84 -24.26 6.74 9.27
CA GLN A 84 -24.15 6.11 10.60
C GLN A 84 -23.83 4.62 10.51
N ASP A 85 -24.07 3.98 9.36
CA ASP A 85 -23.66 2.59 9.12
C ASP A 85 -22.13 2.46 9.03
N GLY A 86 -21.44 3.56 8.70
CA GLY A 86 -19.99 3.67 8.52
C GLY A 86 -19.42 2.79 7.39
N ALA A 87 -18.09 2.79 7.28
CA ALA A 87 -17.36 1.95 6.34
C ALA A 87 -16.90 0.65 7.03
N GLY A 88 -17.19 -0.50 6.42
CA GLY A 88 -16.80 -1.80 6.96
C GLY A 88 -15.28 -1.99 6.97
N VAL A 89 -14.73 -2.40 8.11
CA VAL A 89 -13.32 -2.71 8.33
C VAL A 89 -13.24 -4.13 8.86
N GLN A 90 -12.70 -5.05 8.05
CA GLN A 90 -12.54 -6.45 8.44
C GLN A 90 -11.12 -6.68 8.94
N ILE A 91 -11.00 -7.12 10.20
CA ILE A 91 -9.76 -7.57 10.82
C ILE A 91 -9.80 -9.10 10.87
N LEU A 92 -8.92 -9.74 10.12
CA LEU A 92 -8.85 -11.19 9.99
C LEU A 92 -7.95 -11.81 11.07
N ASP A 93 -8.19 -13.08 11.38
CA ASP A 93 -7.22 -13.88 12.11
C ASP A 93 -5.90 -13.92 11.30
N PRO A 94 -4.74 -13.61 11.90
CA PRO A 94 -3.44 -13.72 11.23
C PRO A 94 -3.22 -15.06 10.53
N ALA A 95 -3.73 -16.17 11.06
CA ALA A 95 -3.61 -17.49 10.47
C ALA A 95 -4.41 -17.66 9.16
N ALA A 96 -5.38 -16.78 8.89
CA ALA A 96 -6.16 -16.75 7.66
C ALA A 96 -5.57 -15.81 6.59
N VAL A 97 -4.49 -15.10 6.90
CA VAL A 97 -3.85 -14.13 5.99
C VAL A 97 -2.53 -14.69 5.47
N SER A 98 -2.43 -14.84 4.15
CA SER A 98 -1.27 -15.43 3.48
C SER A 98 -0.27 -14.40 2.93
N ILE A 99 -0.70 -13.14 2.78
CA ILE A 99 0.20 -12.04 2.39
C ILE A 99 1.12 -11.66 3.57
N PRO A 100 2.39 -11.31 3.33
CA PRO A 100 3.33 -10.98 4.41
C PRO A 100 2.81 -9.92 5.38
N LEU A 101 2.96 -10.20 6.67
CA LEU A 101 2.47 -9.36 7.77
C LEU A 101 3.59 -8.50 8.36
N ILE A 102 3.24 -7.32 8.84
CA ILE A 102 4.16 -6.48 9.63
C ILE A 102 4.67 -7.29 10.84
N GLY A 103 5.96 -7.18 11.12
CA GLY A 103 6.67 -7.94 12.16
C GLY A 103 7.20 -9.31 11.70
N THR A 104 6.93 -9.73 10.47
CA THR A 104 7.44 -10.99 9.90
C THR A 104 8.49 -10.73 8.82
N PRO A 105 9.42 -11.69 8.56
CA PRO A 105 10.35 -11.58 7.44
C PRO A 105 9.61 -11.47 6.10
N LEU A 106 10.02 -10.55 5.24
CA LEU A 106 9.55 -10.51 3.85
C LEU A 106 10.06 -11.77 3.13
N PRO A 107 9.19 -12.63 2.56
CA PRO A 107 9.63 -13.82 1.84
C PRO A 107 10.47 -13.41 0.62
N GLY A 108 11.71 -13.91 0.59
CA GLY A 108 12.61 -13.70 -0.53
C GLY A 108 12.26 -14.61 -1.71
N PHE A 109 12.41 -14.07 -2.92
CA PHE A 109 12.40 -14.82 -4.16
C PHE A 109 13.22 -14.07 -5.22
N ASP A 110 13.53 -14.73 -6.34
CA ASP A 110 14.25 -14.07 -7.41
C ASP A 110 13.24 -13.30 -8.30
N THR A 111 13.08 -12.00 -8.06
CA THR A 111 12.27 -11.12 -8.92
C THR A 111 12.86 -11.04 -10.34
N PRO A 112 12.04 -10.79 -11.38
CA PRO A 112 12.51 -10.43 -12.71
C PRO A 112 13.48 -9.24 -12.68
N THR A 113 14.55 -9.33 -13.47
CA THR A 113 15.56 -8.27 -13.62
C THR A 113 15.85 -8.00 -15.10
N THR A 114 16.59 -6.94 -15.37
CA THR A 114 17.08 -6.62 -16.73
C THR A 114 18.04 -7.68 -17.29
N SER A 115 18.69 -8.47 -16.42
CA SER A 115 19.62 -9.54 -16.83
C SER A 115 18.95 -10.90 -16.98
N ASP A 116 17.85 -11.16 -16.25
CA ASP A 116 17.00 -12.35 -16.38
C ASP A 116 15.54 -11.94 -16.13
N SER A 117 14.75 -11.89 -17.19
CA SER A 117 13.37 -11.42 -17.10
C SER A 117 12.42 -12.45 -16.46
N ARG A 118 12.86 -13.70 -16.29
CA ARG A 118 12.05 -14.77 -15.68
C ARG A 118 10.65 -14.91 -16.27
N GLY A 119 10.52 -14.66 -17.57
CA GLY A 119 9.26 -14.75 -18.29
C GLY A 119 8.34 -13.53 -18.16
N VAL A 120 8.80 -12.42 -17.56
CA VAL A 120 8.05 -11.17 -17.46
C VAL A 120 8.51 -10.18 -18.53
N ASN A 121 7.61 -9.76 -19.41
CA ASN A 121 7.90 -8.81 -20.50
C ASN A 121 6.62 -8.02 -20.89
N PRO A 122 6.61 -6.68 -20.73
CA PRO A 122 7.71 -5.84 -20.25
C PRO A 122 7.98 -6.03 -18.74
N LEU A 123 9.22 -5.78 -18.32
CA LEU A 123 9.60 -5.77 -16.89
C LEU A 123 8.91 -4.66 -16.09
N CYS A 124 8.55 -3.58 -16.78
CA CYS A 124 7.88 -2.43 -16.21
C CYS A 124 6.94 -1.83 -17.26
N THR A 125 5.67 -1.72 -16.91
CA THR A 125 4.60 -1.14 -17.73
C THR A 125 4.43 0.36 -17.48
N ARG A 126 5.29 0.97 -16.65
CA ARG A 126 5.33 2.42 -16.47
C ARG A 126 5.67 3.11 -17.79
N ASN A 127 4.91 4.16 -18.10
CA ASN A 127 5.04 4.95 -19.33
C ASN A 127 5.27 6.43 -18.97
N PRO A 128 6.13 7.20 -19.69
CA PRO A 128 6.81 6.84 -20.94
C PRO A 128 8.05 5.97 -20.79
N GLU A 129 8.72 6.01 -19.63
CA GLU A 129 9.97 5.29 -19.41
C GLU A 129 9.78 4.24 -18.30
N PRO A 130 10.33 3.02 -18.48
CA PRO A 130 10.34 2.00 -17.44
C PRO A 130 11.13 2.51 -16.22
N CYS A 131 10.76 2.05 -15.03
CA CYS A 131 11.44 2.48 -13.81
C CYS A 131 12.81 1.78 -13.64
N PRO A 132 13.77 2.41 -12.93
CA PRO A 132 15.12 1.86 -12.74
C PRO A 132 15.22 0.93 -11.51
N LEU A 133 14.20 0.12 -11.24
CA LEU A 133 14.08 -0.69 -10.01
C LEU A 133 14.18 -2.21 -10.27
N HIS A 134 14.86 -2.60 -11.36
CA HIS A 134 14.94 -3.98 -11.87
C HIS A 134 16.38 -4.48 -12.05
N ASP A 135 17.33 -3.93 -11.28
CA ASP A 135 18.77 -4.24 -11.42
C ASP A 135 19.18 -5.51 -10.67
N ILE A 136 18.52 -5.79 -9.55
CA ILE A 136 18.80 -6.95 -8.68
C ILE A 136 17.50 -7.63 -8.27
N THR A 137 17.62 -8.89 -7.85
CA THR A 137 16.52 -9.66 -7.29
C THR A 137 16.19 -9.25 -5.86
N LEU A 138 14.97 -9.55 -5.39
CA LEU A 138 14.61 -9.40 -3.97
C LEU A 138 15.52 -10.23 -3.05
N ASN A 139 15.88 -11.46 -3.44
CA ASN A 139 16.82 -12.29 -2.70
C ASN A 139 18.22 -11.68 -2.56
N GLU A 140 18.70 -10.97 -3.58
CA GLU A 140 19.96 -10.23 -3.51
C GLU A 140 19.82 -9.01 -2.60
N ALA A 141 18.74 -8.24 -2.74
CA ALA A 141 18.47 -7.08 -1.89
C ALA A 141 18.43 -7.44 -0.39
N LEU A 142 17.76 -8.55 -0.04
CA LEU A 142 17.67 -9.06 1.34
C LEU A 142 19.04 -9.43 1.93
N LYS A 143 20.05 -9.71 1.10
CA LYS A 143 21.42 -10.03 1.55
C LYS A 143 22.29 -8.79 1.75
N LEU A 144 21.86 -7.61 1.30
CA LEU A 144 22.63 -6.36 1.43
C LEU A 144 22.67 -5.82 2.86
N GLY A 145 21.80 -6.30 3.75
CA GLY A 145 21.70 -5.78 5.12
C GLY A 145 21.20 -4.33 5.17
N LYS A 146 20.36 -3.95 4.20
CA LYS A 146 19.74 -2.63 4.09
C LYS A 146 18.22 -2.75 4.14
N PRO A 147 17.53 -1.72 4.66
CA PRO A 147 16.09 -1.62 4.48
C PRO A 147 15.69 -1.73 3.01
N ILE A 148 14.52 -2.31 2.76
CA ILE A 148 13.96 -2.49 1.41
C ILE A 148 12.60 -1.82 1.32
N ALA A 149 12.33 -1.11 0.23
CA ALA A 149 10.99 -0.73 -0.21
C ALA A 149 10.67 -1.47 -1.50
N TYR A 150 9.77 -2.46 -1.43
CA TYR A 150 9.41 -3.30 -2.56
C TYR A 150 7.96 -3.06 -2.97
N LEU A 151 7.78 -2.45 -4.14
CA LEU A 151 6.47 -2.20 -4.72
C LEU A 151 6.07 -3.33 -5.66
N VAL A 152 4.85 -3.85 -5.49
CA VAL A 152 4.22 -4.75 -6.43
C VAL A 152 2.93 -4.11 -6.94
N GLY A 153 2.86 -3.89 -8.25
CA GLY A 153 1.73 -3.25 -8.92
C GLY A 153 2.02 -3.07 -10.40
N THR A 154 0.98 -2.95 -11.22
CA THR A 154 1.11 -2.84 -12.67
C THR A 154 0.56 -1.52 -13.18
N PRO A 155 1.41 -0.49 -13.40
CA PRO A 155 1.00 0.83 -13.86
C PRO A 155 0.00 0.85 -15.04
N ALA A 156 0.18 0.02 -16.07
CA ALA A 156 -0.66 0.06 -17.28
C ALA A 156 -2.01 -0.69 -17.16
N HIS A 157 -2.10 -1.71 -16.29
CA HIS A 157 -3.27 -2.60 -16.19
C HIS A 157 -3.99 -2.51 -14.84
N CYS A 158 -3.57 -1.59 -13.97
CA CYS A 158 -4.15 -1.34 -12.66
C CYS A 158 -5.61 -0.86 -12.77
N GLN A 159 -6.56 -1.67 -12.31
CA GLN A 159 -8.00 -1.36 -12.42
C GLN A 159 -8.41 -0.11 -11.61
N THR A 160 -7.74 0.14 -10.49
CA THR A 160 -8.01 1.27 -9.60
C THR A 160 -7.25 2.54 -10.00
N GLY A 161 -6.31 2.45 -10.94
CA GLY A 161 -5.46 3.57 -11.35
C GLY A 161 -4.46 4.05 -10.30
N THR A 162 -4.30 3.35 -9.17
CA THR A 162 -3.44 3.77 -8.05
C THR A 162 -2.00 3.27 -8.16
N CYS A 163 -1.71 2.32 -9.04
CA CYS A 163 -0.38 1.74 -9.20
C CYS A 163 0.64 2.73 -9.78
N SER A 164 0.26 3.51 -10.79
CA SER A 164 1.11 4.56 -11.38
C SER A 164 1.51 5.64 -10.36
N PRO A 165 0.57 6.30 -9.64
CA PRO A 165 0.95 7.29 -8.63
C PRO A 165 1.73 6.68 -7.45
N ALA A 166 1.46 5.43 -7.07
CA ALA A 166 2.24 4.73 -6.05
C ALA A 166 3.72 4.55 -6.47
N LEU A 167 3.96 4.11 -7.71
CA LEU A 167 5.30 3.97 -8.26
C LEU A 167 6.01 5.33 -8.40
N ASP A 168 5.32 6.35 -8.90
CA ASP A 168 5.88 7.70 -9.01
C ASP A 168 6.22 8.29 -7.62
N ALA A 169 5.39 8.05 -6.61
CA ALA A 169 5.65 8.45 -5.24
C ALA A 169 6.92 7.78 -4.68
N LEU A 170 7.09 6.47 -4.89
CA LEU A 170 8.31 5.76 -4.50
C LEU A 170 9.54 6.32 -5.23
N LEU A 171 9.45 6.53 -6.55
CA LEU A 171 10.54 7.05 -7.37
C LEU A 171 10.96 8.47 -6.98
N SER A 172 10.03 9.31 -6.51
CA SER A 172 10.36 10.66 -6.03
C SER A 172 11.34 10.67 -4.84
N MET A 173 11.42 9.55 -4.10
CA MET A 173 12.30 9.41 -2.94
C MET A 173 13.65 8.79 -3.27
N ARG A 174 13.86 8.28 -4.50
CA ARG A 174 15.06 7.51 -4.88
C ARG A 174 16.35 8.29 -4.67
N GLU A 175 16.43 9.51 -5.19
CA GLU A 175 17.62 10.36 -5.08
C GLU A 175 17.81 10.90 -3.66
N VAL A 176 16.71 11.13 -2.92
CA VAL A 176 16.75 11.65 -1.55
C VAL A 176 17.26 10.59 -0.57
N VAL A 177 16.76 9.36 -0.68
CA VAL A 177 17.17 8.23 0.15
C VAL A 177 18.57 7.76 -0.22
N GLY A 178 18.88 7.71 -1.51
CA GLY A 178 20.14 7.23 -2.04
C GLY A 178 20.40 5.77 -1.63
N ASP A 179 21.63 5.49 -1.20
CA ASP A 179 22.10 4.13 -0.90
C ASP A 179 21.63 3.58 0.47
N ARG A 180 20.80 4.35 1.21
CA ARG A 180 20.34 4.00 2.57
C ARG A 180 19.24 2.94 2.59
N LEU A 181 18.51 2.76 1.50
CA LEU A 181 17.45 1.77 1.34
C LEU A 181 17.40 1.31 -0.11
N THR A 182 17.11 0.03 -0.33
CA THR A 182 17.00 -0.56 -1.66
C THR A 182 15.54 -0.52 -2.13
N MET A 183 15.30 0.00 -3.33
CA MET A 183 13.96 0.04 -3.93
C MET A 183 13.84 -1.02 -5.02
N LEU A 184 12.74 -1.78 -5.02
CA LEU A 184 12.42 -2.76 -6.06
C LEU A 184 11.00 -2.56 -6.55
N HIS A 185 10.75 -2.97 -7.80
CA HIS A 185 9.44 -3.00 -8.42
C HIS A 185 9.19 -4.35 -9.09
N ALA A 186 7.96 -4.85 -9.01
CA ALA A 186 7.51 -6.00 -9.78
C ALA A 186 6.09 -5.79 -10.32
N GLU A 187 5.88 -6.21 -11.57
CA GLU A 187 4.57 -6.27 -12.20
C GLU A 187 3.70 -7.38 -11.59
N ILE A 188 2.38 -7.20 -11.66
CA ILE A 188 1.38 -8.20 -11.31
C ILE A 188 1.23 -9.27 -12.39
N TYR A 189 1.50 -8.94 -13.65
CA TYR A 189 1.32 -9.85 -14.78
C TYR A 189 2.64 -10.16 -15.50
N THR A 190 2.68 -11.31 -16.16
CA THR A 190 3.85 -11.71 -16.97
C THR A 190 4.00 -10.88 -18.24
N ASP A 191 2.92 -10.31 -18.76
CA ASP A 191 2.92 -9.53 -19.98
C ASP A 191 1.68 -8.62 -20.09
N ASP A 192 1.62 -7.86 -21.19
CA ASP A 192 0.56 -6.91 -21.47
C ASP A 192 -0.82 -7.53 -21.75
N THR A 193 -0.93 -8.86 -21.84
CA THR A 193 -2.25 -9.50 -21.93
C THR A 193 -3.01 -9.44 -20.60
N ALA A 194 -2.28 -9.24 -19.49
CA ALA A 194 -2.83 -9.22 -18.14
C ALA A 194 -3.66 -10.47 -17.79
N THR A 195 -3.23 -11.63 -18.29
CA THR A 195 -3.95 -12.92 -18.10
C THR A 195 -3.27 -13.89 -17.15
N ILE A 196 -1.94 -13.84 -17.06
CA ILE A 196 -1.12 -14.71 -16.21
C ILE A 196 -0.41 -13.84 -15.19
N VAL A 197 -0.53 -14.20 -13.92
CA VAL A 197 0.12 -13.47 -12.83
C VAL A 197 1.64 -13.71 -12.82
N ALA A 198 2.41 -12.69 -12.48
CA ALA A 198 3.86 -12.77 -12.38
C ALA A 198 4.30 -13.55 -11.13
N PRO A 199 5.56 -14.06 -11.09
CA PRO A 199 6.10 -14.78 -9.94
C PRO A 199 6.00 -14.02 -8.61
N ALA A 200 5.97 -12.68 -8.65
CA ALA A 200 5.83 -11.83 -7.48
C ALA A 200 4.49 -12.04 -6.75
N VAL A 201 3.40 -12.19 -7.52
CA VAL A 201 2.05 -12.38 -6.97
C VAL A 201 1.96 -13.72 -6.26
N GLU A 202 2.51 -14.77 -6.87
CA GLU A 202 2.55 -16.12 -6.30
C GLU A 202 3.43 -16.15 -5.04
N ALA A 203 4.62 -15.55 -5.09
CA ALA A 203 5.55 -15.54 -3.96
C ALA A 203 4.99 -14.81 -2.73
N LEU A 204 4.16 -13.79 -2.94
CA LEU A 204 3.55 -12.99 -1.88
C LEU A 204 2.11 -13.38 -1.55
N ASN A 205 1.54 -14.37 -2.26
CA ASN A 205 0.11 -14.71 -2.20
C ASN A 205 -0.82 -13.48 -2.32
N MET A 206 -0.49 -12.57 -3.24
CA MET A 206 -1.24 -11.33 -3.42
C MET A 206 -2.54 -11.55 -4.18
N THR A 207 -3.58 -10.84 -3.76
CA THR A 207 -4.91 -10.85 -4.39
C THR A 207 -5.42 -9.44 -4.72
N TYR A 208 -4.55 -8.44 -4.62
CA TYR A 208 -4.85 -7.02 -4.84
C TYR A 208 -3.57 -6.27 -5.20
N GLU A 209 -3.72 -5.07 -5.75
CA GLU A 209 -2.62 -4.16 -6.10
C GLU A 209 -3.04 -2.68 -5.92
N PRO A 210 -2.07 -1.75 -5.83
CA PRO A 210 -0.67 -1.97 -5.52
C PRO A 210 -0.45 -2.32 -4.04
N ALA A 211 0.70 -2.92 -3.73
CA ALA A 211 1.19 -3.06 -2.36
C ALA A 211 2.67 -2.65 -2.26
N LEU A 212 3.00 -1.80 -1.30
CA LEU A 212 4.37 -1.42 -0.97
C LEU A 212 4.78 -2.07 0.36
N PHE A 213 5.77 -2.94 0.30
CA PHE A 213 6.36 -3.62 1.45
C PHE A 213 7.63 -2.91 1.89
N ILE A 214 7.70 -2.48 3.15
CA ILE A 214 8.88 -1.81 3.70
C ILE A 214 9.47 -2.66 4.82
N THR A 215 10.76 -2.96 4.72
CA THR A 215 11.50 -3.77 5.70
C THR A 215 12.59 -2.98 6.41
N ASP A 216 12.99 -3.44 7.60
CA ASP A 216 14.22 -3.02 8.24
C ASP A 216 15.46 -3.67 7.59
N ALA A 217 16.65 -3.34 8.10
CA ALA A 217 17.92 -3.89 7.61
C ALA A 217 18.08 -5.42 7.79
N LYS A 218 17.18 -6.07 8.55
CA LYS A 218 17.14 -7.52 8.73
C LYS A 218 16.13 -8.20 7.81
N GLY A 219 15.45 -7.44 6.95
CA GLY A 219 14.39 -7.94 6.07
C GLY A 219 13.07 -8.21 6.79
N VAL A 220 12.86 -7.68 8.00
CA VAL A 220 11.59 -7.78 8.73
C VAL A 220 10.67 -6.65 8.28
N LEU A 221 9.43 -6.97 7.91
CA LEU A 221 8.44 -5.97 7.52
C LEU A 221 8.11 -5.05 8.69
N VAL A 222 8.24 -3.74 8.46
CA VAL A 222 7.95 -2.69 9.44
C VAL A 222 6.76 -1.83 9.05
N GLU A 223 6.44 -1.77 7.75
CA GLU A 223 5.29 -1.03 7.23
C GLU A 223 4.82 -1.68 5.92
N ARG A 224 3.51 -1.61 5.67
CA ARG A 224 2.90 -2.06 4.41
C ARG A 224 1.79 -1.10 4.00
N PHE A 225 1.91 -0.56 2.80
CA PHE A 225 0.84 0.23 2.20
C PHE A 225 0.08 -0.58 1.17
N ASP A 226 -1.24 -0.66 1.35
CA ASP A 226 -2.15 -1.39 0.46
C ASP A 226 -3.02 -0.38 -0.32
N ALA A 227 -3.26 -0.66 -1.60
CA ALA A 227 -4.22 -0.04 -2.53
C ALA A 227 -4.01 1.46 -2.86
N ILE A 228 -3.93 2.35 -1.87
CA ILE A 228 -3.79 3.80 -2.09
C ILE A 228 -2.86 4.38 -1.03
N PHE A 229 -1.85 5.12 -1.45
CA PHE A 229 -0.85 5.80 -0.63
C PHE A 229 -0.08 6.79 -1.51
N ASP A 230 0.47 7.84 -0.92
CA ASP A 230 1.16 8.91 -1.63
C ASP A 230 2.60 9.14 -1.12
N ALA A 231 3.28 10.12 -1.71
CA ALA A 231 4.66 10.44 -1.35
C ALA A 231 4.80 10.95 0.09
N VAL A 232 3.73 11.51 0.70
CA VAL A 232 3.75 12.00 2.07
C VAL A 232 3.87 10.81 3.03
N GLU A 233 3.04 9.77 2.86
CA GLU A 233 3.12 8.59 3.72
C GLU A 233 4.42 7.80 3.54
N ILE A 234 4.94 7.70 2.31
CA ILE A 234 6.25 7.08 2.05
C ILE A 234 7.35 7.87 2.78
N THR A 235 7.30 9.20 2.73
CA THR A 235 8.26 10.07 3.44
C THR A 235 8.18 9.86 4.95
N GLU A 236 6.98 9.77 5.53
CA GLU A 236 6.78 9.51 6.95
C GLU A 236 7.31 8.14 7.37
N ALA A 237 7.04 7.10 6.57
CA ALA A 237 7.55 5.75 6.82
C ALA A 237 9.08 5.70 6.77
N PHE A 238 9.70 6.33 5.76
CA PHE A 238 11.14 6.37 5.62
C PHE A 238 11.82 7.22 6.71
N THR A 239 11.16 8.30 7.17
CA THR A 239 11.61 9.08 8.33
C THR A 239 11.60 8.24 9.59
N THR A 240 10.51 7.50 9.83
CA THR A 240 10.35 6.59 10.97
C THR A 240 11.41 5.47 10.96
N LEU A 241 11.76 5.00 9.76
CA LEU A 241 12.81 4.00 9.54
C LEU A 241 14.24 4.53 9.70
N GLY A 242 14.41 5.86 9.76
CA GLY A 242 15.72 6.51 9.90
C GLY A 242 16.56 6.50 8.62
N VAL A 243 15.93 6.41 7.45
CA VAL A 243 16.61 6.44 6.13
C VAL A 243 16.42 7.75 5.36
N LEU A 244 15.74 8.73 5.97
CA LEU A 244 15.67 10.12 5.49
C LEU A 244 16.46 11.07 6.37
#